data_AF-K9ZGP2-F1
#
_entry.id   AF-K9ZGP2-F1
#
_cell.length_a   1.000
_cell.length_b   1.000
_cell.length_c   1.000
_cell.angle_alpha   90.00
_cell.angle_beta   90.00
_cell.angle_gamma   90.00
#
_symmetry.space_group_name_H-M   'P 1'
#
loop_
_entity.id
_entity.type
_entity.pdbx_description
1 polymer ?
#
loop_
_entity_poly.entity_id
_entity_poly.type
_entity_poly.pdbx_seq_one_letter_code
_entity_poly.pdbx_strand_id
1 'polypeptide(L)'
;MKKTFPRVKTDEEIEALLEDDLSEYLHSGNFQPVTFEFQPKNKSVNVRISEEMLEAVKKISKKEGIPYQRYIRRAIERSLGAE
;
A
#
# COMPACT_ATOMS: atom_id res chain seq x y z
N MET A 1 21.73 0.18 19.89
CA MET A 1 21.02 1.49 19.84
C MET A 1 20.03 1.45 18.68
N LYS A 2 18.89 2.14 18.73
CA LYS A 2 17.92 2.15 17.60
C LYS A 2 18.46 3.03 16.47
N LYS A 3 18.85 2.42 15.35
CA LYS A 3 19.44 3.14 14.20
C LYS A 3 18.37 3.47 13.17
N THR A 4 18.41 4.68 12.62
CA THR A 4 17.55 5.06 11.49
C THR A 4 18.03 4.39 10.21
N PHE A 5 17.11 3.86 9.40
CA PHE A 5 17.47 3.24 8.13
C PHE A 5 18.08 4.28 7.16
N PRO A 6 19.27 4.02 6.59
CA PRO A 6 19.97 4.98 5.74
C PRO A 6 19.26 5.18 4.39
N ARG A 7 19.45 6.36 3.77
CA ARG A 7 19.01 6.60 2.39
C ARG A 7 20.07 6.10 1.42
N VAL A 8 19.76 5.02 0.74
CA VAL A 8 20.56 4.36 -0.30
C VAL A 8 20.12 4.82 -1.69
N LYS A 9 21.06 5.00 -2.62
CA LYS A 9 20.81 5.52 -3.97
C LYS A 9 21.24 4.57 -5.08
N THR A 10 22.10 3.60 -4.78
CA THR A 10 22.58 2.60 -5.73
C THR A 10 22.36 1.19 -5.20
N ASP A 11 22.32 0.21 -6.10
CA ASP A 11 22.18 -1.19 -5.71
C ASP A 11 23.43 -1.67 -4.94
N GLU A 12 24.63 -1.22 -5.32
CA GLU A 12 25.89 -1.54 -4.64
C GLU A 12 25.90 -1.08 -3.16
N GLU A 13 25.35 0.11 -2.88
CA GLU A 13 25.21 0.61 -1.49
C GLU A 13 24.24 -0.25 -0.67
N ILE A 14 23.21 -0.79 -1.31
CA ILE A 14 22.25 -1.68 -0.67
C ILE A 14 22.90 -3.03 -0.38
N GLU A 15 23.62 -3.60 -1.35
CA GLU A 15 24.29 -4.89 -1.18
C GLU A 15 25.28 -4.83 -0.01
N ALA A 16 26.12 -3.79 0.06
CA ALA A 16 27.04 -3.60 1.17
C ALA A 16 26.32 -3.43 2.53
N LEU A 17 25.17 -2.76 2.59
CA LEU A 17 24.38 -2.63 3.82
C LEU A 17 23.79 -3.97 4.27
N LEU A 18 23.38 -4.82 3.32
CA LEU A 18 22.77 -6.12 3.60
C LEU A 18 23.78 -7.17 4.07
N GLU A 19 25.08 -6.93 3.90
CA GLU A 19 26.15 -7.80 4.43
C GLU A 19 26.27 -7.73 5.97
N ASP A 20 25.80 -6.64 6.59
CA ASP A 20 25.85 -6.41 8.03
C ASP A 20 24.59 -6.88 8.79
N ASP A 21 24.69 -7.04 10.12
CA ASP A 21 23.54 -7.33 10.99
C ASP A 21 22.56 -6.14 11.05
N LEU A 22 21.34 -6.39 10.59
CA LEU A 22 20.29 -5.37 10.50
C LEU A 22 19.44 -5.22 11.77
N SER A 23 19.71 -5.99 12.82
CA SER A 23 18.88 -6.04 14.04
C SER A 23 18.61 -4.67 14.66
N GLU A 24 19.57 -3.75 14.61
CA GLU A 24 19.42 -2.40 15.17
C GLU A 24 18.48 -1.49 14.37
N TYR A 25 18.16 -1.86 13.13
CA TYR A 25 17.24 -1.14 12.24
C TYR A 25 15.80 -1.68 12.31
N LEU A 26 15.58 -2.88 12.87
CA LEU A 26 14.27 -3.54 12.95
C LEU A 26 13.41 -2.97 14.08
N HIS A 27 12.90 -1.75 13.91
CA HIS A 27 11.99 -1.12 14.86
C HIS A 27 10.93 -0.27 14.18
N SER A 28 9.79 -0.07 14.87
CA SER A 28 8.60 0.61 14.33
C SER A 28 8.89 1.99 13.70
N GLY A 29 9.86 2.75 14.21
CA GLY A 29 10.24 4.05 13.63
C GLY A 29 10.82 4.00 12.21
N ASN A 30 11.31 2.84 11.75
CA ASN A 30 11.83 2.65 10.38
C ASN A 30 10.79 2.01 9.44
N PHE A 31 9.65 1.56 9.96
CA PHE A 31 8.62 0.89 9.16
C PHE A 31 7.48 1.84 8.84
N GLN A 32 6.89 1.65 7.66
CA GLN A 32 5.64 2.28 7.27
C GLN A 32 4.51 1.26 7.32
N PRO A 33 3.34 1.61 7.86
CA PRO A 33 2.19 0.72 7.82
C PRO A 33 1.79 0.48 6.37
N VAL A 34 1.67 -0.79 6.00
CA VAL A 34 1.18 -1.22 4.70
C VAL A 34 -0.04 -2.11 4.91
N THR A 35 -1.15 -1.77 4.26
CA THR A 35 -2.36 -2.62 4.26
C THR A 35 -2.29 -3.54 3.05
N PHE A 36 -2.27 -4.85 3.27
CA PHE A 36 -2.47 -5.83 2.21
C PHE A 36 -3.97 -6.12 2.06
N GLU A 37 -4.46 -6.42 0.84
CA GLU A 37 -5.81 -6.96 0.67
C GLU A 37 -5.86 -8.37 1.31
N PHE A 38 -6.20 -8.46 2.59
CA PHE A 38 -6.18 -9.73 3.34
C PHE A 38 -7.45 -10.56 3.14
N GLN A 39 -8.58 -9.95 2.77
CA GLN A 39 -9.87 -10.66 2.66
C GLN A 39 -10.07 -11.27 1.26
N PRO A 40 -10.47 -12.54 1.16
CA PRO A 40 -10.72 -13.19 -0.12
C PRO A 40 -11.93 -12.58 -0.85
N LYS A 41 -11.82 -12.45 -2.18
CA LYS A 41 -12.86 -11.89 -3.08
C LYS A 41 -13.94 -12.94 -3.38
N ASN A 42 -14.64 -13.41 -2.37
CA ASN A 42 -15.57 -14.55 -2.46
C ASN A 42 -17.02 -14.18 -2.82
N LYS A 43 -17.38 -12.89 -2.81
CA LYS A 43 -18.73 -12.39 -3.15
C LYS A 43 -18.66 -11.15 -4.04
N SER A 44 -19.66 -11.01 -4.91
CA SER A 44 -19.84 -9.84 -5.79
C SER A 44 -20.96 -8.94 -5.29
N VAL A 45 -20.85 -7.65 -5.58
CA VAL A 45 -21.90 -6.65 -5.37
C VAL A 45 -22.18 -5.96 -6.71
N ASN A 46 -23.45 -5.74 -7.03
CA ASN A 46 -23.85 -4.95 -8.20
C ASN A 46 -24.35 -3.58 -7.72
N VAL A 47 -23.68 -2.50 -8.14
CA VAL A 47 -23.99 -1.14 -7.70
C VAL A 47 -24.12 -0.25 -8.93
N ARG A 48 -25.15 0.60 -8.96
CA ARG A 48 -25.32 1.65 -9.96
C ARG A 48 -24.68 2.94 -9.47
N ILE A 49 -23.86 3.56 -10.31
CA ILE A 49 -23.21 4.85 -10.08
C ILE A 49 -23.32 5.69 -11.35
N SER A 50 -23.13 7.00 -11.24
CA SER A 50 -23.08 7.89 -12.41
C SER A 50 -21.82 7.64 -13.25
N GLU A 51 -21.90 7.98 -14.54
CA GLU A 51 -20.75 7.98 -15.47
C GLU A 51 -19.58 8.80 -14.90
N GLU A 52 -19.88 10.02 -14.45
CA GLU A 52 -18.91 10.95 -13.88
C GLU A 52 -18.17 10.36 -12.67
N MET A 53 -18.90 9.65 -11.79
CA MET A 53 -18.30 8.98 -10.64
C MET A 53 -17.37 7.85 -11.08
N LEU A 54 -17.77 7.04 -12.07
CA LEU A 54 -16.95 5.96 -12.59
C LEU A 54 -15.66 6.50 -13.22
N GLU A 55 -15.73 7.59 -13.98
CA GLU A 55 -14.56 8.25 -14.56
C GLU A 55 -13.62 8.81 -13.49
N ALA A 56 -14.15 9.45 -12.46
CA ALA A 56 -13.37 9.95 -11.33
C ALA A 56 -12.62 8.80 -10.62
N VAL A 57 -13.31 7.68 -10.37
CA VAL A 57 -12.71 6.48 -9.77
C VAL A 57 -11.58 5.92 -10.65
N LYS A 58 -11.79 5.82 -11.96
CA LYS A 58 -10.74 5.37 -12.91
C LYS A 58 -9.53 6.30 -12.91
N LYS A 59 -9.75 7.62 -12.89
CA LYS A 59 -8.68 8.62 -12.86
C LYS A 59 -7.83 8.51 -11.60
N ILE A 60 -8.46 8.43 -10.43
CA ILE A 60 -7.74 8.35 -9.14
C ILE A 60 -7.01 7.01 -9.01
N SER A 61 -7.68 5.90 -9.32
CA SER A 61 -7.07 4.57 -9.25
C SER A 61 -5.86 4.41 -10.17
N LYS A 62 -5.89 5.00 -11.38
CA LYS A 62 -4.73 5.06 -12.28
C LYS A 62 -3.57 5.86 -11.69
N LYS A 63 -3.84 7.00 -11.05
CA LYS A 63 -2.80 7.80 -10.36
C LYS A 63 -2.12 7.02 -9.23
N GLU A 64 -2.86 6.13 -8.57
CA GLU A 64 -2.37 5.27 -7.49
C GLU A 64 -1.79 3.93 -7.97
N GLY A 65 -1.83 3.64 -9.28
CA GLY A 65 -1.31 2.38 -9.83
C GLY A 65 -2.11 1.13 -9.42
N ILE A 66 -3.39 1.28 -9.04
CA ILE A 66 -4.25 0.16 -8.63
C ILE A 66 -5.45 -0.01 -9.57
N PRO A 67 -5.99 -1.24 -9.74
CA PRO A 67 -7.24 -1.44 -10.47
C PRO A 67 -8.41 -0.67 -9.85
N TYR A 68 -9.28 -0.10 -10.68
CA TYR A 68 -10.42 0.70 -10.20
C TYR A 68 -11.36 -0.08 -9.26
N GLN A 69 -11.52 -1.40 -9.47
CA GLN A 69 -12.30 -2.26 -8.57
C GLN A 69 -11.64 -2.39 -7.18
N ARG A 70 -10.31 -2.45 -7.11
CA ARG A 70 -9.55 -2.43 -5.85
C ARG A 70 -9.73 -1.10 -5.14
N TYR A 71 -9.70 0.01 -5.88
CA TYR A 71 -9.98 1.33 -5.31
C TYR A 71 -11.37 1.41 -4.66
N ILE A 72 -12.42 0.92 -5.35
CA ILE A 72 -13.78 0.88 -4.81
C ILE A 72 -13.84 0.04 -3.53
N ARG A 73 -13.25 -1.16 -3.53
CA ARG A 73 -13.22 -2.02 -2.34
C ARG A 73 -12.55 -1.32 -1.16
N ARG A 74 -11.36 -0.75 -1.38
CA ARG A 74 -10.61 -0.04 -0.34
C ARG A 74 -11.39 1.16 0.21
N ALA A 75 -12.13 1.88 -0.62
CA ALA A 75 -13.00 2.96 -0.17
C ALA A 75 -14.13 2.46 0.76
N ILE A 76 -14.70 1.29 0.47
CA ILE A 76 -15.71 0.64 1.33
C ILE A 76 -15.07 0.17 2.64
N GLU A 77 -13.92 -0.49 2.59
CA GLU A 77 -13.18 -0.96 3.78
C GLU A 77 -12.86 0.20 4.73
N ARG A 78 -12.37 1.32 4.20
CA ARG A 78 -12.13 2.56 4.96
C ARG A 78 -13.38 3.11 5.62
N SER A 79 -14.50 3.13 4.90
CA SER A 79 -15.80 3.57 5.43
C SER A 79 -16.27 2.70 6.61
N LEU A 80 -15.91 1.42 6.61
CA LEU A 80 -16.23 0.47 7.67
C LEU A 80 -15.22 0.48 8.84
N GLY A 81 -14.15 1.29 8.77
CA GLY A 81 -13.09 1.31 9.77
C GLY A 81 -12.23 0.05 9.79
N ALA A 82 -12.19 -0.70 8.69
CA ALA A 82 -11.32 -1.85 8.51
C ALA A 82 -10.05 -1.42 7.76
N GLU A 83 -9.11 -0.78 8.46
CA GLU A 83 -7.75 -0.48 7.98
C GLU A 83 -6.69 -1.39 8.62
#